data_AF-A0A8S0SNX6-F1
#
_entry.id   AF-A0A8S0SNX6-F1
#
_cell.length_a   1.000
_cell.length_b   1.000
_cell.length_c   1.000
_cell.angle_alpha   90.00
_cell.angle_beta   90.00
_cell.angle_gamma   90.00
#
_symmetry.space_group_name_H-M   'P 1'
#
loop_
_entity.id
_entity.type
_entity.pdbx_description
1 polymer ?
#
loop_
_entity_poly.entity_id
_entity_poly.type
_entity_poly.pdbx_seq_one_letter_code
_entity_poly.pdbx_strand_id
1 'polypeptide(L)'
;MGKETDDIYSLDTVLEDYLRSIESNTDSPRTSTSKSEREKDRKSVSLWAGFVQLFKIKSKSRLATLHPLNISKRFSSSMREEVRVSPNPVMDTSLKYVKPRCKNFSFCKLQIATNNFSQEYLIGKGGYAEVYRGCLRDGQLVAIKRLTKGSPDERIRDFLSELGIMAHINHPNTAKLIGYGVEGGLYLVLDLSPLGSLASQLHNSDEKLKWDIRYKVALGTAKGLLYLHEGGQRRIIHRDIKSANILLTKDFEPQICDYGLAKWLPEQWTHLTISEFEGTFGYLPPEFLMHGIVDEKTDVFAFGVLLLELISGRRALDCSQQSLVMQNL
;
A
#
# COMPACT_ATOMS: atom_id res chain seq x y z
N MET A 1 -48.76 25.29 -0.87
CA MET A 1 -48.60 23.93 -0.28
C MET A 1 -47.60 23.22 -1.18
N GLY A 2 -46.49 22.73 -0.60
CA GLY A 2 -45.39 22.07 -1.33
C GLY A 2 -44.14 22.94 -1.45
N LYS A 3 -43.25 22.88 -0.46
CA LYS A 3 -41.84 23.28 -0.58
C LYS A 3 -41.08 22.03 -1.04
N GLU A 4 -40.40 22.11 -2.17
CA GLU A 4 -39.31 21.20 -2.52
C GLU A 4 -38.10 21.56 -1.65
N THR A 5 -37.60 20.59 -0.89
CA THR A 5 -36.32 20.69 -0.19
C THR A 5 -35.32 19.83 -0.95
N ASP A 6 -34.39 20.50 -1.62
CA ASP A 6 -33.16 19.91 -2.12
C ASP A 6 -32.32 19.44 -0.93
N ASP A 7 -32.21 18.12 -0.74
CA ASP A 7 -31.27 17.51 0.20
C ASP A 7 -29.85 17.60 -0.39
N ILE A 8 -29.24 18.77 -0.26
CA ILE A 8 -27.80 18.97 -0.43
C ILE A 8 -27.13 18.35 0.79
N TYR A 9 -26.60 17.13 0.65
CA TYR A 9 -25.59 16.61 1.56
C TYR A 9 -24.39 17.57 1.52
N SER A 10 -24.29 18.42 2.56
CA SER A 10 -23.23 19.42 2.67
C SER A 10 -21.86 18.74 2.80
N LEU A 11 -20.87 19.27 2.10
CA LEU A 11 -19.45 18.88 2.17
C LEU A 11 -18.94 18.87 3.63
N ASP A 12 -19.45 19.79 4.44
CA ASP A 12 -19.08 19.89 5.85
C ASP A 12 -19.56 18.67 6.65
N THR A 13 -20.74 18.13 6.37
CA THR A 13 -21.30 17.00 7.13
C THR A 13 -20.50 15.71 6.96
N VAL A 14 -20.00 15.41 5.77
CA VAL A 14 -19.23 14.17 5.53
C VAL A 14 -17.83 14.26 6.13
N LEU A 15 -17.18 15.42 6.01
CA LEU A 15 -15.88 15.68 6.64
C LEU A 15 -16.00 15.71 8.17
N GLU A 16 -17.02 16.38 8.71
CA GLU A 16 -17.34 16.42 10.15
C GLU A 16 -17.63 15.03 10.70
N ASP A 17 -18.45 14.22 10.02
CA ASP A 17 -18.78 12.87 10.49
C ASP A 17 -17.57 11.94 10.46
N TYR A 18 -16.69 12.08 9.45
CA TYR A 18 -15.43 11.34 9.41
C TYR A 18 -14.47 11.81 10.52
N LEU A 19 -14.32 13.12 10.75
CA LEU A 19 -13.48 13.68 11.82
C LEU A 19 -14.00 13.34 13.22
N ARG A 20 -15.32 13.40 13.47
CA ARG A 20 -15.94 12.97 14.73
C ARG A 20 -15.73 11.49 15.02
N SER A 21 -15.67 10.64 13.99
CA SER A 21 -15.37 9.21 14.15
C SER A 21 -13.94 8.93 14.63
N ILE A 22 -13.03 9.89 14.44
CA ILE A 22 -11.64 9.86 14.90
C ILE A 22 -11.55 10.33 16.36
N GLU A 23 -12.27 11.40 16.74
CA GLU A 23 -12.26 11.98 18.09
C GLU A 23 -12.89 11.06 19.16
N SER A 24 -13.89 10.25 18.79
CA SER A 24 -14.57 9.36 19.73
C SER A 24 -13.74 8.15 20.20
N ASN A 25 -12.48 8.02 19.77
CA ASN A 25 -11.62 6.86 20.05
C ASN A 25 -10.39 7.15 20.93
N THR A 26 -10.29 8.34 21.52
CA THR A 26 -9.20 8.68 22.46
C THR A 26 -9.69 8.74 23.90
N ASP A 27 -9.66 7.61 24.60
CA ASP A 27 -9.70 7.58 26.06
C ASP A 27 -8.29 7.87 26.60
N SER A 28 -8.17 8.97 27.33
CA SER A 28 -6.95 9.44 27.99
C SER A 28 -6.65 8.67 29.30
N PRO A 29 -5.41 8.26 29.59
CA PRO A 29 -5.01 7.92 30.96
C PRO A 29 -4.39 9.14 31.68
N ARG A 30 -4.89 9.37 32.90
CA ARG A 30 -4.41 10.38 33.85
C ARG A 30 -2.99 10.07 34.34
N THR A 31 -2.22 11.14 34.56
CA THR A 31 -0.88 11.18 35.15
C THR A 31 -0.87 10.87 36.65
N SER A 32 0.15 10.14 37.11
CA SER A 32 0.68 10.27 38.47
C SER A 32 2.21 10.10 38.50
N THR A 33 2.85 10.99 39.25
CA THR A 33 4.29 11.18 39.46
C THR A 33 4.88 10.26 40.54
N SER A 34 6.09 9.75 40.32
CA SER A 34 7.14 9.70 41.37
C SER A 34 8.54 9.50 40.77
N LYS A 35 9.53 10.16 41.39
CA LYS A 35 10.96 10.20 41.04
C LYS A 35 11.73 9.03 41.68
N SER A 36 12.77 8.53 40.99
CA SER A 36 13.97 7.95 41.62
C SER A 36 15.14 7.89 40.61
N GLU A 37 16.36 8.10 41.10
CA GLU A 37 17.61 8.40 40.39
C GLU A 37 18.57 7.19 40.20
N ARG A 38 19.40 7.26 39.14
CA ARG A 38 20.71 6.59 38.86
C ARG A 38 20.67 5.07 38.61
N GLU A 39 21.43 4.44 37.70
CA GLU A 39 22.76 4.73 37.16
C GLU A 39 23.00 4.00 35.80
N LYS A 40 24.15 4.29 35.16
CA LYS A 40 24.58 3.99 33.78
C LYS A 40 24.45 2.54 33.31
N ASP A 41 23.92 2.35 32.10
CA ASP A 41 24.41 1.32 31.18
C ASP A 41 24.17 1.74 29.72
N ARG A 42 25.23 1.87 28.92
CA ARG A 42 25.17 2.24 27.50
C ARG A 42 24.64 1.06 26.70
N LYS A 43 23.33 1.03 26.45
CA LYS A 43 22.68 0.15 25.47
C LYS A 43 22.14 1.00 24.33
N SER A 44 22.44 0.57 23.10
CA SER A 44 21.89 1.09 21.85
C SER A 44 20.36 1.16 21.95
N VAL A 45 19.82 2.36 22.17
CA VAL A 45 18.39 2.61 22.28
C VAL A 45 17.79 2.54 20.88
N SER A 46 16.76 1.71 20.75
CA SER A 46 16.00 1.44 19.54
C SER A 46 15.33 2.71 19.00
N LEU A 47 15.91 3.30 17.96
CA LEU A 47 15.41 4.47 17.21
C LEU A 47 14.13 4.21 16.37
N TRP A 48 13.36 3.17 16.68
CA TRP A 48 12.23 2.70 15.86
C TRP A 48 10.91 2.49 16.62
N ALA A 49 10.84 2.85 17.91
CA ALA A 49 9.69 2.54 18.77
C ALA A 49 8.54 3.58 18.77
N GLY A 50 8.51 4.53 17.82
CA GLY A 50 7.68 5.74 17.96
C GLY A 50 6.59 6.01 16.92
N PHE A 51 6.17 5.06 16.07
CA PHE A 51 5.35 5.44 14.90
C PHE A 51 4.13 4.60 14.52
N VAL A 52 3.55 3.82 15.44
CA VAL A 52 2.30 3.10 15.14
C VAL A 52 1.22 3.41 16.18
N GLN A 53 0.56 4.53 15.98
CA GLN A 53 -0.79 4.77 16.51
C GLN A 53 -1.53 5.64 15.49
N LEU A 54 -2.38 4.99 14.67
CA LEU A 54 -3.57 5.51 13.98
C LEU A 54 -3.79 4.75 12.66
N PHE A 55 -4.32 3.52 12.77
CA PHE A 55 -5.10 2.89 11.68
C PHE A 55 -6.21 2.05 12.33
N LYS A 56 -7.27 2.73 12.75
CA LYS A 56 -8.57 2.16 13.07
C LYS A 56 -9.63 3.12 12.56
N ILE A 57 -10.49 2.66 11.66
CA ILE A 57 -11.95 2.83 11.71
C ILE A 57 -12.56 1.65 10.95
N LYS A 58 -13.45 0.91 11.61
CA LYS A 58 -14.44 0.02 10.98
C LYS A 58 -15.79 0.66 11.30
N SER A 59 -16.60 0.96 10.29
CA SER A 59 -18.03 1.16 10.50
C SER A 59 -18.77 -0.16 10.27
N LYS A 60 -19.60 -0.56 11.24
CA LYS A 60 -20.61 -1.62 11.10
C LYS A 60 -21.94 -0.92 10.82
N SER A 61 -22.60 -1.25 9.72
CA SER A 61 -24.06 -1.15 9.65
C SER A 61 -24.65 -2.52 9.29
N ARG A 62 -25.67 -2.91 10.07
CA ARG A 62 -26.54 -4.06 9.83
C ARG A 62 -27.83 -3.55 9.20
N LEU A 63 -28.35 -4.28 8.21
CA LEU A 63 -29.75 -4.55 7.83
C LEU A 63 -29.76 -4.91 6.32
N ALA A 64 -30.57 -5.80 5.76
CA ALA A 64 -31.70 -6.60 6.25
C ALA A 64 -31.74 -7.94 5.49
N THR A 65 -32.42 -8.90 6.10
CA THR A 65 -32.69 -10.28 5.65
C THR A 65 -33.35 -10.32 4.26
N LEU A 66 -32.77 -11.07 3.32
CA LEU A 66 -33.47 -11.51 2.11
C LEU A 66 -33.34 -13.03 1.96
N HIS A 67 -34.49 -13.68 1.76
CA HIS A 67 -34.68 -15.12 1.68
C HIS A 67 -33.95 -15.75 0.48
N PRO A 68 -33.44 -16.99 0.59
CA PRO A 68 -32.83 -17.69 -0.52
C PRO A 68 -33.90 -18.28 -1.45
N LEU A 69 -33.88 -17.87 -2.73
CA LEU A 69 -34.58 -18.57 -3.80
C LEU A 69 -33.78 -19.82 -4.19
N ASN A 70 -34.37 -20.99 -3.94
CA ASN A 70 -33.91 -22.28 -4.40
C ASN A 70 -33.82 -22.33 -5.92
N ILE A 71 -32.63 -22.53 -6.47
CA ILE A 71 -32.46 -23.01 -7.84
C ILE A 71 -31.82 -24.39 -7.78
N SER A 72 -32.63 -25.38 -8.14
CA SER A 72 -32.36 -26.80 -8.09
C SER A 72 -31.16 -27.20 -8.94
N LYS A 73 -30.27 -28.01 -8.34
CA LYS A 73 -29.30 -28.85 -9.04
C LYS A 73 -30.04 -29.77 -10.02
N ARG A 74 -29.69 -29.70 -11.31
CA ARG A 74 -29.86 -30.81 -12.25
C ARG A 74 -28.52 -31.08 -12.92
N PHE A 75 -27.87 -32.14 -12.46
CA PHE A 75 -26.85 -32.82 -13.22
C PHE A 75 -27.54 -33.58 -14.35
N SER A 76 -27.08 -33.37 -15.59
CA SER A 76 -27.33 -34.27 -16.71
C SER A 76 -26.02 -34.46 -17.45
N SER A 77 -25.46 -35.65 -17.26
CA SER A 77 -24.41 -36.23 -18.09
C SER A 77 -24.97 -36.57 -19.47
N SER A 78 -24.29 -36.17 -20.55
CA SER A 78 -24.09 -36.96 -21.78
C SER A 78 -23.67 -36.05 -22.93
N MET A 79 -22.45 -36.25 -23.43
CA MET A 79 -22.12 -36.63 -24.81
C MET A 79 -20.65 -36.31 -25.05
N ARG A 80 -19.82 -37.36 -25.03
CA ARG A 80 -18.50 -37.33 -25.67
C ARG A 80 -18.76 -37.34 -27.17
N GLU A 81 -18.20 -36.37 -27.88
CA GLU A 81 -18.03 -36.45 -29.32
C GLU A 81 -16.57 -36.17 -29.63
N GLU A 82 -15.90 -37.18 -30.16
CA GLU A 82 -14.51 -37.14 -30.60
C GLU A 82 -14.40 -36.27 -31.86
N VAL A 83 -13.82 -35.08 -31.74
CA VAL A 83 -13.41 -34.29 -32.91
C VAL A 83 -11.96 -34.64 -33.23
N ARG A 84 -11.77 -35.36 -34.33
CA ARG A 84 -10.46 -35.67 -34.93
C ARG A 84 -9.77 -34.38 -35.35
N VAL A 85 -8.53 -34.22 -34.88
CA VAL A 85 -7.62 -33.12 -35.26
C VAL A 85 -7.14 -33.34 -36.69
N SER A 86 -7.33 -32.34 -37.56
CA SER A 86 -6.60 -32.22 -38.82
C SER A 86 -5.65 -31.01 -38.71
N PRO A 87 -4.36 -31.12 -39.10
CA PRO A 87 -3.38 -30.08 -38.86
C PRO A 87 -3.47 -28.98 -39.94
N ASN A 88 -3.91 -27.78 -39.56
CA ASN A 88 -3.67 -26.57 -40.34
C ASN A 88 -2.32 -25.96 -39.91
N PRO A 89 -1.32 -25.82 -40.80
CA PRO A 89 0.02 -25.42 -40.41
C PRO A 89 0.26 -23.94 -40.67
N VAL A 90 -0.47 -23.01 -40.03
CA VAL A 90 -0.03 -21.61 -39.94
C VAL A 90 -0.65 -20.95 -38.70
N MET A 91 0.04 -21.03 -37.55
CA MET A 91 0.02 -19.92 -36.58
C MET A 91 1.32 -19.92 -35.78
N ASP A 92 2.12 -18.91 -36.12
CA ASP A 92 3.25 -18.29 -35.44
C ASP A 92 3.70 -18.91 -34.10
N THR A 93 4.83 -19.59 -34.20
CA THR A 93 5.62 -20.17 -33.12
C THR A 93 6.39 -19.06 -32.40
N SER A 94 5.69 -18.22 -31.62
CA SER A 94 6.33 -17.14 -30.85
C SER A 94 5.73 -16.92 -29.45
N LEU A 95 5.12 -17.93 -28.82
CA LEU A 95 4.95 -17.93 -27.37
C LEU A 95 6.29 -18.27 -26.72
N LYS A 96 7.19 -17.28 -26.68
CA LYS A 96 8.36 -17.30 -25.81
C LYS A 96 7.83 -17.54 -24.39
N TYR A 97 8.08 -18.72 -23.84
CA TYR A 97 7.90 -19.00 -22.42
C TYR A 97 8.72 -17.98 -21.63
N VAL A 98 8.08 -16.89 -21.21
CA VAL A 98 8.68 -15.92 -20.29
C VAL A 98 8.82 -16.66 -18.98
N LYS A 99 10.05 -17.09 -18.68
CA LYS A 99 10.41 -17.66 -17.38
C LYS A 99 9.86 -16.74 -16.29
N PRO A 100 9.06 -17.24 -15.31
CA PRO A 100 8.51 -16.39 -14.28
C PRO A 100 9.66 -15.66 -13.58
N ARG A 101 9.64 -14.32 -13.64
CA ARG A 101 10.61 -13.48 -12.91
C ARG A 101 10.46 -13.61 -11.39
N CYS A 102 9.31 -14.12 -10.94
CA CYS A 102 8.89 -14.23 -9.56
C CYS A 102 9.16 -15.64 -9.00
N LYS A 103 9.99 -15.74 -7.95
CA LYS A 103 10.37 -17.01 -7.31
C LYS A 103 9.38 -17.40 -6.20
N ASN A 104 9.09 -18.70 -6.06
CA ASN A 104 8.40 -19.22 -4.88
C ASN A 104 9.44 -19.59 -3.79
N PHE A 105 9.28 -19.03 -2.59
CA PHE A 105 10.12 -19.27 -1.43
C PHE A 105 9.40 -20.14 -0.41
N SER A 106 10.04 -21.23 0.01
CA SER A 106 9.55 -22.05 1.12
C SER A 106 9.68 -21.33 2.45
N PHE A 107 8.84 -21.70 3.41
CA PHE A 107 8.83 -21.09 4.75
C PHE A 107 10.20 -21.20 5.43
N CYS A 108 10.86 -22.36 5.34
CA CYS A 108 12.19 -22.58 5.89
C CYS A 108 13.24 -21.59 5.34
N LYS A 109 13.20 -21.27 4.03
CA LYS A 109 14.11 -20.28 3.44
C LYS A 109 13.87 -18.88 4.00
N LEU A 110 12.61 -18.50 4.18
CA LEU A 110 12.23 -17.21 4.75
C LEU A 110 12.61 -17.10 6.24
N GLN A 111 12.43 -18.17 7.01
CA GLN A 111 12.88 -18.24 8.40
C GLN A 111 14.40 -18.07 8.52
N ILE A 112 15.17 -18.82 7.73
CA ILE A 112 16.64 -18.69 7.74
C ILE A 112 17.05 -17.25 7.37
N ALA A 113 16.44 -16.68 6.33
CA ALA A 113 16.79 -15.35 5.86
C ALA A 113 16.52 -14.24 6.89
N THR A 114 15.58 -14.44 7.80
CA THR A 114 15.11 -13.44 8.79
C THR A 114 15.52 -13.78 10.23
N ASN A 115 16.38 -14.78 10.41
CA ASN A 115 16.70 -15.35 11.73
C ASN A 115 15.43 -15.68 12.54
N ASN A 116 14.55 -16.51 11.95
CA ASN A 116 13.26 -16.91 12.49
C ASN A 116 12.28 -15.74 12.73
N PHE A 117 12.25 -14.77 11.80
CA PHE A 117 11.44 -13.55 11.95
C PHE A 117 11.73 -12.81 13.26
N SER A 118 13.01 -12.75 13.64
CA SER A 118 13.45 -12.06 14.85
C SER A 118 13.02 -10.60 14.83
N GLN A 119 12.61 -10.09 15.99
CA GLN A 119 12.22 -8.69 16.19
C GLN A 119 13.34 -7.70 15.83
N GLU A 120 14.60 -8.13 15.93
CA GLU A 120 15.78 -7.36 15.51
C GLU A 120 15.76 -7.03 14.00
N TYR A 121 15.19 -7.91 13.19
CA TYR A 121 15.11 -7.76 11.74
C TYR A 121 13.81 -7.07 11.30
N LEU A 122 12.92 -6.70 12.22
CA LEU A 122 11.71 -5.98 11.87
C LEU A 122 12.05 -4.53 11.50
N ILE A 123 11.82 -4.17 10.23
CA ILE A 123 12.11 -2.84 9.68
C ILE A 123 10.85 -2.02 9.40
N GLY A 124 9.68 -2.63 9.47
CA GLY A 124 8.40 -1.94 9.32
C GLY A 124 7.27 -2.74 9.94
N LYS A 125 6.33 -2.04 10.58
CA LYS A 125 5.10 -2.63 11.12
C LYS A 125 3.94 -1.70 10.84
N GLY A 126 3.02 -2.16 9.99
CA GLY A 126 1.79 -1.47 9.68
C GLY A 126 0.57 -2.16 10.29
N GLY A 127 -0.61 -1.62 9.99
CA GLY A 127 -1.87 -2.26 10.41
C GLY A 127 -2.10 -3.63 9.75
N TYR A 128 -1.54 -3.86 8.56
CA TYR A 128 -1.89 -5.01 7.71
C TYR A 128 -0.73 -6.00 7.49
N ALA A 129 0.50 -5.55 7.73
CA ALA A 129 1.69 -6.33 7.47
C ALA A 129 2.86 -5.97 8.40
N GLU A 130 3.77 -6.93 8.55
CA GLU A 130 5.08 -6.76 9.16
C GLU A 130 6.14 -6.94 8.06
N VAL A 131 7.17 -6.10 8.05
CA VAL A 131 8.23 -6.12 7.06
C VAL A 131 9.55 -6.40 7.77
N TYR A 132 10.20 -7.48 7.35
CA TYR A 132 11.48 -7.91 7.90
C TYR A 132 12.59 -7.70 6.90
N ARG A 133 13.74 -7.20 7.35
CA ARG A 133 14.99 -7.31 6.62
C ARG A 133 15.38 -8.78 6.56
N GLY A 134 15.80 -9.26 5.40
CA GLY A 134 16.31 -10.61 5.23
C GLY A 134 17.61 -10.64 4.43
N CYS A 135 18.36 -11.72 4.58
CA CYS A 135 19.51 -12.05 3.74
C CYS A 135 19.29 -13.44 3.15
N LEU A 136 19.13 -13.53 1.82
CA LEU A 136 19.03 -14.81 1.13
C LEU A 136 20.38 -15.55 1.15
N ARG A 137 20.38 -16.86 0.85
CA ARG A 137 21.59 -17.69 0.89
C ARG A 137 22.70 -17.24 -0.06
N ASP A 138 22.34 -16.55 -1.14
CA ASP A 138 23.26 -15.95 -2.10
C ASP A 138 23.81 -14.59 -1.66
N GLY A 139 23.46 -14.13 -0.44
CA GLY A 139 23.87 -12.85 0.11
C GLY A 139 22.98 -11.67 -0.30
N GLN A 140 21.95 -11.90 -1.14
CA GLN A 140 21.04 -10.83 -1.55
C GLN A 140 20.23 -10.34 -0.34
N LEU A 141 20.30 -9.04 -0.06
CA LEU A 141 19.47 -8.39 0.95
C LEU A 141 18.06 -8.14 0.41
N VAL A 142 17.06 -8.50 1.21
CA VAL A 142 15.65 -8.44 0.81
C VAL A 142 14.77 -7.83 1.90
N ALA A 143 13.62 -7.30 1.50
CA ALA A 143 12.52 -6.98 2.39
C ALA A 143 11.44 -8.07 2.27
N ILE A 144 11.05 -8.67 3.38
CA ILE A 144 10.06 -9.74 3.45
C ILE A 144 8.82 -9.19 4.15
N LYS A 145 7.79 -8.85 3.37
CA LYS A 145 6.49 -8.37 3.85
C LYS A 145 5.62 -9.58 4.16
N ARG A 146 5.29 -9.77 5.43
CA ARG A 146 4.37 -10.79 5.96
C ARG A 146 3.02 -10.14 6.23
N LEU A 147 1.95 -10.68 5.65
CA LEU A 147 0.59 -10.19 5.89
C LEU A 147 0.05 -10.76 7.21
N THR A 148 -0.49 -9.91 8.09
CA THR A 148 -0.79 -10.28 9.48
C THR A 148 -2.23 -10.05 9.93
N LYS A 149 -3.02 -9.22 9.23
CA LYS A 149 -4.38 -8.82 9.65
C LYS A 149 -5.46 -9.18 8.62
N GLY A 150 -6.68 -9.41 9.10
CA GLY A 150 -7.85 -9.77 8.28
C GLY A 150 -8.26 -11.22 8.51
N SER A 151 -9.44 -11.61 8.03
CA SER A 151 -9.81 -13.02 7.93
C SER A 151 -8.85 -13.75 6.97
N PRO A 152 -8.75 -15.09 7.04
CA PRO A 152 -7.94 -15.84 6.07
C PRO A 152 -8.27 -15.48 4.61
N ASP A 153 -9.55 -15.37 4.27
CA ASP A 153 -10.00 -15.05 2.91
C ASP A 153 -9.66 -13.62 2.49
N GLU A 154 -9.85 -12.64 3.39
CA GLU A 154 -9.45 -11.25 3.17
C GLU A 154 -7.95 -11.18 2.89
N ARG A 155 -7.11 -11.83 3.73
CA ARG A 155 -5.66 -11.85 3.54
C ARG A 155 -5.24 -12.48 2.23
N ILE A 156 -5.88 -13.58 1.83
CA ILE A 156 -5.58 -14.26 0.56
C ILE A 156 -5.93 -13.34 -0.61
N ARG A 157 -7.11 -12.71 -0.57
CA ARG A 157 -7.55 -11.76 -1.61
C ARG A 157 -6.58 -10.59 -1.72
N ASP A 158 -6.24 -9.95 -0.60
CA ASP A 158 -5.37 -8.77 -0.58
C ASP A 158 -3.94 -9.16 -1.05
N PHE A 159 -3.44 -10.32 -0.62
CA PHE A 159 -2.18 -10.90 -1.10
C PHE A 159 -2.17 -11.11 -2.61
N LEU A 160 -3.20 -11.78 -3.15
CA LEU A 160 -3.28 -12.09 -4.58
C LEU A 160 -3.44 -10.82 -5.41
N SER A 161 -4.18 -9.82 -4.90
CA SER A 161 -4.30 -8.51 -5.52
C SER A 161 -2.95 -7.80 -5.61
N GLU A 162 -2.24 -7.67 -4.48
CA GLU A 162 -0.94 -7.01 -4.44
C GLU A 162 0.11 -7.77 -5.29
N LEU A 163 0.18 -9.09 -5.15
CA LEU A 163 1.07 -9.94 -5.94
C LEU A 163 0.79 -9.82 -7.44
N GLY A 164 -0.49 -9.85 -7.83
CA GLY A 164 -0.93 -9.72 -9.21
C GLY A 164 -0.51 -8.39 -9.83
N ILE A 165 -0.65 -7.29 -9.09
CA ILE A 165 -0.19 -5.96 -9.52
C ILE A 165 1.33 -5.94 -9.67
N MET A 166 2.04 -6.30 -8.61
CA MET A 166 3.51 -6.25 -8.57
C MET A 166 4.17 -7.13 -9.64
N ALA A 167 3.55 -8.25 -10.02
CA ALA A 167 4.06 -9.13 -11.06
C ALA A 167 4.12 -8.47 -12.45
N HIS A 168 3.35 -7.39 -12.67
CA HIS A 168 3.32 -6.64 -13.94
C HIS A 168 4.16 -5.35 -13.91
N ILE A 169 4.83 -5.07 -12.78
CA ILE A 169 5.62 -3.86 -12.59
C ILE A 169 7.10 -4.18 -12.78
N ASN A 170 7.76 -3.42 -13.66
CA ASN A 170 9.20 -3.51 -13.87
C ASN A 170 9.77 -2.17 -14.33
N HIS A 171 10.07 -1.29 -13.37
CA HIS A 171 10.63 0.03 -13.61
C HIS A 171 11.67 0.40 -12.53
N PRO A 172 12.76 1.12 -12.85
CA PRO A 172 13.78 1.50 -11.87
C PRO A 172 13.24 2.27 -10.67
N ASN A 173 12.18 3.06 -10.85
CA ASN A 173 11.53 3.83 -9.78
C ASN A 173 10.36 3.12 -9.11
N THR A 174 10.32 1.78 -9.18
CA THR A 174 9.32 0.95 -8.49
C THR A 174 10.04 -0.15 -7.70
N ALA A 175 9.53 -0.48 -6.53
CA ALA A 175 10.08 -1.55 -5.69
C ALA A 175 9.94 -2.90 -6.41
N LYS A 176 11.06 -3.61 -6.53
CA LYS A 176 11.13 -4.82 -7.35
C LYS A 176 10.74 -6.06 -6.57
N LEU A 177 9.71 -6.75 -7.07
CA LEU A 177 9.32 -8.06 -6.58
C LEU A 177 10.34 -9.12 -7.02
N ILE A 178 10.89 -9.85 -6.05
CA ILE A 178 11.77 -11.01 -6.28
C ILE A 178 10.95 -12.30 -6.28
N GLY A 179 9.96 -12.38 -5.39
CA GLY A 179 9.19 -13.60 -5.19
C GLY A 179 8.14 -13.50 -4.10
N TYR A 180 7.60 -14.65 -3.74
CA TYR A 180 6.55 -14.78 -2.75
C TYR A 180 6.64 -16.11 -2.01
N GLY A 181 5.94 -16.22 -0.88
CA GLY A 181 5.80 -17.46 -0.11
C GLY A 181 4.37 -17.62 0.41
N VAL A 182 3.88 -18.86 0.46
CA VAL A 182 2.50 -19.19 0.88
C VAL A 182 2.44 -20.26 1.98
N GLU A 183 3.60 -20.76 2.42
CA GLU A 183 3.72 -21.76 3.48
C GLU A 183 3.80 -21.07 4.85
N GLY A 184 2.93 -21.44 5.81
CA GLY A 184 2.95 -20.88 7.16
C GLY A 184 2.57 -19.39 7.26
N GLY A 185 2.03 -18.82 6.18
CA GLY A 185 1.66 -17.41 6.05
C GLY A 185 1.74 -16.94 4.60
N LEU A 186 1.45 -15.65 4.37
CA LEU A 186 1.53 -15.03 3.06
C LEU A 186 2.64 -13.98 3.07
N TYR A 187 3.59 -14.13 2.15
CA TYR A 187 4.83 -13.36 2.13
C TYR A 187 5.11 -12.80 0.73
N LEU A 188 5.47 -11.53 0.66
CA LEU A 188 6.06 -10.90 -0.53
C LEU A 188 7.54 -10.64 -0.25
N VAL A 189 8.41 -10.97 -1.21
CA VAL A 189 9.87 -10.80 -1.12
C VAL A 189 10.31 -9.77 -2.16
N LEU A 190 10.86 -8.66 -1.69
CA LEU A 190 11.28 -7.52 -2.51
C LEU A 190 12.77 -7.23 -2.35
N ASP A 191 13.37 -6.55 -3.33
CA ASP A 191 14.70 -5.96 -3.17
C ASP A 191 14.69 -4.96 -2.00
N LEU A 192 15.71 -5.02 -1.13
CA LEU A 192 15.83 -4.10 -0.01
C LEU A 192 16.39 -2.75 -0.46
N SER A 193 15.66 -1.68 -0.17
CA SER A 193 16.16 -0.30 -0.25
C SER A 193 16.83 0.09 1.07
N PRO A 194 18.17 0.26 1.12
CA PRO A 194 18.91 0.35 2.38
C PRO A 194 18.75 1.67 3.12
N LEU A 195 18.32 2.74 2.44
CA LEU A 195 18.09 4.04 3.10
C LEU A 195 16.66 4.16 3.66
N GLY A 196 15.85 3.09 3.57
CA GLY A 196 14.49 3.09 4.09
C GLY A 196 13.56 3.99 3.27
N SER A 197 12.55 4.56 3.93
CA SER A 197 11.55 5.43 3.29
C SER A 197 11.99 6.89 3.28
N LEU A 198 11.51 7.66 2.29
CA LEU A 198 11.66 9.10 2.24
C LEU A 198 11.14 9.76 3.52
N ALA A 199 10.03 9.29 4.10
CA ALA A 199 9.53 9.80 5.37
C ALA A 199 10.57 9.71 6.51
N SER A 200 11.30 8.59 6.60
CA SER A 200 12.36 8.45 7.61
C SER A 200 13.52 9.42 7.36
N GLN A 201 13.92 9.59 6.10
CA GLN A 201 15.00 10.50 5.72
C GLN A 201 14.62 11.99 5.85
N LEU A 202 13.35 12.32 5.66
CA LEU A 202 12.87 13.71 5.67
C LEU A 202 12.52 14.20 7.08
N HIS A 203 11.94 13.33 7.91
CA HIS A 203 11.31 13.74 9.18
C HIS A 203 12.02 13.22 10.44
N ASN A 204 12.87 12.20 10.32
CA ASN A 204 13.50 11.55 11.48
C ASN A 204 15.04 11.60 11.43
N SER A 205 15.62 12.24 10.42
CA SER A 205 17.06 12.43 10.29
C SER A 205 17.48 13.77 10.89
N ASP A 206 18.57 13.76 11.67
CA ASP A 206 19.20 14.99 12.18
C ASP A 206 19.77 15.84 11.03
N GLU A 207 20.21 15.18 9.96
CA GLU A 207 20.66 15.84 8.74
C GLU A 207 19.53 15.97 7.73
N LYS A 208 19.25 17.21 7.30
CA LYS A 208 18.26 17.49 6.27
C LYS A 208 18.78 17.03 4.91
N LEU A 209 17.93 16.32 4.16
CA LEU A 209 18.19 16.00 2.76
C LEU A 209 18.50 17.27 1.95
N LYS A 210 19.57 17.22 1.16
CA LYS A 210 19.94 18.31 0.25
C LYS A 210 18.93 18.47 -0.88
N TRP A 211 18.86 19.66 -1.46
CA TRP A 211 17.88 19.98 -2.50
C TRP A 211 18.04 19.13 -3.76
N ASP A 212 19.27 18.85 -4.19
CA ASP A 212 19.56 17.99 -5.34
C ASP A 212 18.99 16.58 -5.15
N ILE A 213 19.09 16.03 -3.94
CA ILE A 213 18.50 14.73 -3.58
C ILE A 213 16.97 14.83 -3.60
N ARG A 214 16.38 15.87 -3.00
CA ARG A 214 14.92 16.06 -2.99
C ARG A 214 14.36 16.16 -4.41
N TYR A 215 15.03 16.92 -5.27
CA TYR A 215 14.68 17.05 -6.68
C TYR A 215 14.79 15.71 -7.42
N LYS A 216 15.88 14.96 -7.21
CA LYS A 216 16.05 13.62 -7.76
C LYS A 216 14.88 12.70 -7.36
N VAL A 217 14.50 12.72 -6.08
CA VAL A 217 13.39 11.93 -5.55
C VAL A 217 12.05 12.33 -6.19
N ALA A 218 11.78 13.63 -6.31
CA ALA A 218 10.58 14.13 -7.00
C ALA A 218 10.52 13.63 -8.45
N LEU A 219 11.61 13.81 -9.21
CA LEU A 219 11.68 13.44 -10.62
C LEU A 219 11.56 11.92 -10.83
N GLY A 220 12.29 11.13 -10.04
CA GLY A 220 12.22 9.66 -10.14
C GLY A 220 10.84 9.13 -9.75
N THR A 221 10.20 9.70 -8.72
CA THR A 221 8.82 9.33 -8.34
C THR A 221 7.84 9.66 -9.45
N ALA A 222 7.94 10.83 -10.09
CA ALA A 222 7.11 11.20 -11.24
C ALA A 222 7.29 10.23 -12.41
N LYS A 223 8.52 9.80 -12.72
CA LYS A 223 8.79 8.77 -13.73
C LYS A 223 8.17 7.43 -13.37
N GLY A 224 8.23 7.04 -12.10
CA GLY A 224 7.56 5.84 -11.59
C GLY A 224 6.04 5.91 -11.78
N LEU A 225 5.41 7.04 -11.46
CA LEU A 225 3.97 7.25 -11.65
C LEU A 225 3.57 7.22 -13.12
N LEU A 226 4.30 7.94 -13.98
CA LEU A 226 4.08 7.91 -15.43
C LEU A 226 4.15 6.47 -15.97
N TYR A 227 5.11 5.68 -15.49
CA TYR A 227 5.17 4.27 -15.83
C TYR A 227 3.94 3.48 -15.38
N LEU A 228 3.46 3.68 -14.14
CA LEU A 228 2.27 2.98 -13.65
C LEU A 228 1.00 3.37 -14.40
N HIS A 229 0.89 4.64 -14.81
CA HIS A 229 -0.30 5.19 -15.47
C HIS A 229 -0.35 4.85 -16.96
N GLU A 230 0.77 5.02 -17.66
CA GLU A 230 0.80 5.00 -19.13
C GLU A 230 1.88 4.08 -19.71
N GLY A 231 3.00 3.88 -19.01
CA GLY A 231 4.17 3.16 -19.54
C GLY A 231 4.19 1.65 -19.32
N GLY A 232 3.31 1.12 -18.48
CA GLY A 232 3.23 -0.29 -18.11
C GLY A 232 2.33 -1.11 -19.03
N GLN A 233 2.32 -2.44 -18.84
CA GLN A 233 1.38 -3.32 -19.55
C GLN A 233 -0.07 -3.13 -19.09
N ARG A 234 -0.27 -2.60 -17.89
CA ARG A 234 -1.55 -2.32 -17.27
C ARG A 234 -1.52 -0.88 -16.77
N ARG A 235 -2.61 -0.13 -16.97
CA ARG A 235 -2.83 1.13 -16.23
C ARG A 235 -3.14 0.79 -14.77
N ILE A 236 -2.25 1.21 -13.88
CA ILE A 236 -2.27 0.91 -12.45
C ILE A 236 -2.42 2.23 -11.69
N ILE A 237 -3.45 2.33 -10.86
CA ILE A 237 -3.62 3.43 -9.91
C ILE A 237 -3.12 2.97 -8.55
N HIS A 238 -2.12 3.64 -7.99
CA HIS A 238 -1.47 3.23 -6.74
C HIS A 238 -2.34 3.49 -5.52
N ARG A 239 -3.03 4.64 -5.47
CA ARG A 239 -3.96 5.08 -4.42
C ARG A 239 -3.36 5.33 -3.03
N ASP A 240 -2.03 5.28 -2.89
CA ASP A 240 -1.36 5.49 -1.59
C ASP A 240 0.04 6.07 -1.76
N ILE A 241 0.16 7.04 -2.67
CA ILE A 241 1.41 7.79 -2.84
C ILE A 241 1.60 8.69 -1.62
N LYS A 242 2.72 8.50 -0.92
CA LYS A 242 3.11 9.28 0.26
C LYS A 242 4.59 9.08 0.56
N SER A 243 5.19 9.95 1.36
CA SER A 243 6.63 9.86 1.68
C SER A 243 7.02 8.54 2.36
N ALA A 244 6.10 7.88 3.08
CA ALA A 244 6.34 6.57 3.67
C ALA A 244 6.42 5.42 2.65
N ASN A 245 5.80 5.59 1.48
CA ASN A 245 5.74 4.59 0.41
C ASN A 245 6.73 4.87 -0.74
N ILE A 246 7.62 5.84 -0.57
CA ILE A 246 8.77 6.06 -1.45
C ILE A 246 10.02 5.56 -0.73
N LEU A 247 10.57 4.43 -1.17
CA LEU A 247 11.82 3.89 -0.66
C LEU A 247 13.02 4.51 -1.36
N LEU A 248 14.18 4.53 -0.70
CA LEU A 248 15.40 5.09 -1.23
C LEU A 248 16.51 4.04 -1.31
N THR A 249 17.05 3.89 -2.52
CA THR A 249 18.25 3.09 -2.76
C THR A 249 19.47 3.75 -2.13
N LYS A 250 20.62 3.06 -2.10
CA LYS A 250 21.89 3.62 -1.62
C LYS A 250 22.33 4.92 -2.34
N ASP A 251 21.88 5.10 -3.59
CA ASP A 251 22.22 6.23 -4.45
C ASP A 251 21.12 7.31 -4.47
N PHE A 252 20.18 7.22 -3.50
CA PHE A 252 19.00 8.06 -3.37
C PHE A 252 18.04 8.02 -4.57
N GLU A 253 18.11 6.98 -5.40
CA GLU A 253 17.08 6.73 -6.40
C GLU A 253 15.78 6.29 -5.71
N PRO A 254 14.64 6.94 -6.01
CA PRO A 254 13.35 6.64 -5.37
C PRO A 254 12.71 5.40 -5.97
N GLN A 255 12.03 4.61 -5.14
CA GLN A 255 11.27 3.43 -5.52
C GLN A 255 9.88 3.44 -4.88
N ILE A 256 8.83 3.52 -5.69
CA ILE A 256 7.44 3.42 -5.25
C ILE A 256 7.16 2.00 -4.75
N CYS A 257 6.66 1.87 -3.51
CA CYS A 257 6.36 0.60 -2.87
C CYS A 257 4.95 0.56 -2.26
N ASP A 258 4.56 -0.61 -1.76
CA ASP A 258 3.28 -0.88 -1.09
C ASP A 258 2.06 -0.74 -2.02
N TYR A 259 1.82 -1.80 -2.79
CA TYR A 259 0.73 -1.85 -3.77
C TYR A 259 -0.54 -2.47 -3.20
N GLY A 260 -0.68 -2.51 -1.87
CA GLY A 260 -1.82 -3.16 -1.20
C GLY A 260 -3.17 -2.54 -1.55
N LEU A 261 -3.20 -1.22 -1.79
CA LEU A 261 -4.43 -0.51 -2.19
C LEU A 261 -4.59 -0.36 -3.71
N ALA A 262 -3.53 -0.64 -4.46
CA ALA A 262 -3.47 -0.36 -5.88
C ALA A 262 -4.56 -1.12 -6.66
N LYS A 263 -4.97 -0.56 -7.80
CA LYS A 263 -5.99 -1.16 -8.66
C LYS A 263 -5.58 -1.07 -10.12
N TRP A 264 -5.98 -2.07 -10.90
CA TRP A 264 -5.97 -1.97 -12.35
C TRP A 264 -7.18 -1.16 -12.79
N LEU A 265 -6.93 -0.12 -13.57
CA LEU A 265 -7.98 0.65 -14.24
C LEU A 265 -7.97 0.26 -15.72
N PRO A 266 -8.98 -0.48 -16.21
CA PRO A 266 -9.05 -0.85 -17.61
C PRO A 266 -8.98 0.36 -18.54
N GLU A 267 -8.36 0.19 -19.71
CA GLU A 267 -8.13 1.29 -20.67
C GLU A 267 -9.45 1.91 -21.16
N GLN A 268 -10.49 1.09 -21.30
CA GLN A 268 -11.82 1.53 -21.72
C GLN A 268 -12.62 2.26 -20.63
N TRP A 269 -12.12 2.33 -19.39
CA TRP A 269 -12.81 2.98 -18.27
C TRP A 269 -12.16 4.33 -17.97
N THR A 270 -12.97 5.35 -17.71
CA THR A 270 -12.44 6.66 -17.32
C THR A 270 -11.98 6.66 -15.86
N HIS A 271 -12.71 5.97 -14.99
CA HIS A 271 -12.43 5.89 -13.55
C HIS A 271 -12.99 4.58 -12.96
N LEU A 272 -12.61 4.29 -11.72
CA LEU A 272 -13.24 3.32 -10.83
C LEU A 272 -14.09 4.06 -9.80
N THR A 273 -15.16 3.43 -9.32
CA THR A 273 -15.89 3.85 -8.13
C THR A 273 -15.67 2.80 -7.05
N ILE A 274 -15.10 3.21 -5.92
CA ILE A 274 -14.76 2.32 -4.81
C ILE A 274 -15.51 2.79 -3.56
N SER A 275 -16.22 1.88 -2.89
CA SER A 275 -16.98 2.15 -1.67
C SER A 275 -16.13 2.13 -0.40
N GLU A 276 -14.96 1.51 -0.45
CA GLU A 276 -14.02 1.40 0.66
C GLU A 276 -13.08 2.60 0.67
N PHE A 277 -13.28 3.50 1.64
CA PHE A 277 -12.41 4.66 1.89
C PHE A 277 -11.09 4.22 2.53
N GLU A 278 -10.17 3.77 1.69
CA GLU A 278 -8.81 3.39 2.07
C GLU A 278 -7.78 4.34 1.43
N GLY A 279 -6.78 4.69 2.22
CA GLY A 279 -5.67 5.56 1.83
C GLY A 279 -5.18 6.38 3.02
N THR A 280 -4.28 7.32 2.78
CA THR A 280 -3.68 8.13 3.84
C THR A 280 -4.30 9.51 3.88
N PHE A 281 -4.93 9.87 5.00
CA PHE A 281 -5.49 11.20 5.21
C PHE A 281 -4.41 12.28 4.95
N GLY A 282 -4.80 13.43 4.40
CA GLY A 282 -3.89 14.46 3.92
C GLY A 282 -3.34 14.26 2.51
N TYR A 283 -3.39 13.04 1.96
CA TYR A 283 -3.04 12.71 0.57
C TYR A 283 -4.23 12.38 -0.31
N LEU A 284 -5.42 12.25 0.27
CA LEU A 284 -6.64 11.88 -0.45
C LEU A 284 -7.22 13.10 -1.19
N PRO A 285 -7.53 12.96 -2.49
CA PRO A 285 -8.19 14.02 -3.23
C PRO A 285 -9.68 14.15 -2.85
N PRO A 286 -10.27 15.34 -3.00
CA PRO A 286 -11.66 15.58 -2.60
C PRO A 286 -12.66 14.72 -3.36
N GLU A 287 -12.49 14.50 -4.67
CA GLU A 287 -13.38 13.67 -5.48
C GLU A 287 -13.41 12.20 -5.04
N PHE A 288 -12.30 11.68 -4.51
CA PHE A 288 -12.28 10.35 -3.90
C PHE A 288 -13.06 10.35 -2.58
N LEU A 289 -12.86 11.36 -1.74
CA LEU A 289 -13.55 11.48 -0.45
C LEU A 289 -15.07 11.64 -0.61
N MET A 290 -15.51 12.36 -1.63
CA MET A 290 -16.91 12.68 -1.86
C MET A 290 -17.65 11.58 -2.63
N HIS A 291 -17.00 10.97 -3.61
CA HIS A 291 -17.68 10.12 -4.59
C HIS A 291 -17.02 8.74 -4.78
N GLY A 292 -15.91 8.47 -4.10
CA GLY A 292 -15.15 7.23 -4.27
C GLY A 292 -14.52 7.09 -5.66
N ILE A 293 -14.37 8.20 -6.40
CA ILE A 293 -13.82 8.22 -7.76
C ILE A 293 -12.31 8.00 -7.68
N VAL A 294 -11.81 7.04 -8.45
CA VAL A 294 -10.40 6.68 -8.54
C VAL A 294 -9.95 6.60 -9.99
N ASP A 295 -8.95 7.39 -10.32
CA ASP A 295 -8.23 7.42 -11.60
C ASP A 295 -6.77 7.87 -11.36
N GLU A 296 -6.00 8.17 -12.40
CA GLU A 296 -4.63 8.66 -12.26
C GLU A 296 -4.54 9.98 -11.48
N LYS A 297 -5.58 10.81 -11.55
CA LYS A 297 -5.60 12.10 -10.87
C LYS A 297 -5.60 11.93 -9.36
N THR A 298 -6.07 10.78 -8.87
CA THR A 298 -5.89 10.37 -7.47
C THR A 298 -4.42 10.32 -7.07
N ASP A 299 -3.57 9.66 -7.87
CA ASP A 299 -2.14 9.60 -7.61
C ASP A 299 -1.44 10.93 -7.87
N VAL A 300 -1.89 11.71 -8.87
CA VAL A 300 -1.34 13.04 -9.19
C VAL A 300 -1.56 14.02 -8.03
N PHE A 301 -2.74 14.03 -7.43
CA PHE A 301 -3.03 14.85 -6.26
C PHE A 301 -2.11 14.48 -5.09
N ALA A 302 -2.02 13.18 -4.77
CA ALA A 302 -1.16 12.67 -3.71
C ALA A 302 0.33 12.98 -3.99
N PHE A 303 0.76 12.93 -5.25
CA PHE A 303 2.09 13.36 -5.66
C PHE A 303 2.32 14.86 -5.45
N GLY A 304 1.31 15.71 -5.70
CA GLY A 304 1.37 17.14 -5.37
C GLY A 304 1.63 17.38 -3.88
N VAL A 305 0.93 16.66 -3.01
CA VAL A 305 1.16 16.70 -1.54
C VAL A 305 2.57 16.22 -1.19
N LEU A 306 3.06 15.16 -1.84
CA LEU A 306 4.43 14.68 -1.66
C LEU A 306 5.48 15.73 -2.05
N LEU A 307 5.25 16.50 -3.11
CA LEU A 307 6.11 17.61 -3.51
C LEU A 307 6.13 18.71 -2.43
N LEU A 308 4.98 19.03 -1.82
CA LEU A 308 4.90 19.97 -0.70
C LEU A 308 5.71 19.47 0.51
N GLU A 309 5.66 18.18 0.84
CA GLU A 309 6.52 17.60 1.88
C GLU A 309 8.00 17.77 1.51
N LEU A 310 8.39 17.41 0.28
CA LEU A 310 9.78 17.53 -0.18
C LEU A 310 10.29 18.98 -0.12
N ILE A 311 9.48 19.96 -0.48
CA ILE A 311 9.87 21.38 -0.47
C ILE A 311 9.95 21.91 0.97
N SER A 312 8.88 21.69 1.75
CA SER A 312 8.76 22.27 3.10
C SER A 312 9.56 21.53 4.17
N GLY A 313 9.84 20.24 3.95
CA GLY A 313 10.33 19.34 4.98
C GLY A 313 9.32 19.08 6.11
N ARG A 314 8.04 19.40 5.91
CA ARG A 314 6.96 19.16 6.88
C ARG A 314 6.13 17.95 6.46
N ARG A 315 5.45 17.32 7.41
CA ARG A 315 4.51 16.22 7.17
C ARG A 315 3.22 16.78 6.54
N ALA A 316 2.56 16.01 5.68
CA ALA A 316 1.30 16.38 5.06
C ALA A 316 0.17 16.68 6.06
N LEU A 317 0.19 15.98 7.20
CA LEU A 317 -0.62 16.27 8.38
C LEU A 317 0.33 16.56 9.54
N ASP A 318 0.11 17.69 10.21
CA ASP A 318 0.79 17.96 11.47
C ASP A 318 0.10 17.30 12.68
N CYS A 319 0.70 17.44 13.86
CA CYS A 319 0.18 16.83 15.10
C CYS A 319 -1.22 17.35 15.48
N SER A 320 -1.67 18.46 14.90
CA SER A 320 -3.02 19.01 15.04
C SER A 320 -3.98 18.55 13.93
N GLN A 321 -3.60 17.55 13.13
CA GLN A 321 -4.35 17.07 11.95
C GLN A 321 -4.59 18.16 10.90
N GLN A 322 -3.82 19.25 10.92
CA GLN A 322 -3.95 20.27 9.90
C GLN A 322 -3.19 19.82 8.64
N SER A 323 -3.90 19.86 7.53
CA SER A 323 -3.36 19.50 6.21
C SER A 323 -2.52 20.63 5.63
N LEU A 324 -1.35 20.31 5.06
CA LEU A 324 -0.54 21.27 4.28
C LEU A 324 -1.35 21.94 3.15
N VAL A 325 -2.36 21.24 2.62
CA VAL A 325 -3.24 21.74 1.56
C VAL A 325 -4.23 22.78 2.10
N MET A 326 -4.70 22.60 3.34
CA MET A 326 -5.73 23.46 3.96
C MET A 326 -5.14 24.66 4.72
N GLN A 327 -3.84 24.67 5.01
CA GLN A 327 -3.16 25.78 5.71
C GLN A 327 -2.87 27.00 4.81
N ASN A 328 -3.05 26.91 3.49
CA ASN A 328 -2.69 27.96 2.53
C ASN A 328 -3.87 28.43 1.64
N LEU A 329 -5.11 28.11 2.02
CA LEU A 329 -6.33 28.68 1.45
C LEU A 329 -6.86 29.76 2.40
#